data_AF-A0A183LC77-F1
#
_entry.id   AF-A0A183LC77-F1
#
_cell.length_a   1.000
_cell.length_b   1.000
_cell.length_c   1.000
_cell.angle_alpha   90.00
_cell.angle_beta   90.00
_cell.angle_gamma   90.00
#
_symmetry.space_group_name_H-M   'P 1'
#
loop_
_entity.id
_entity.type
_entity.pdbx_description
1 polymer ?
#
loop_
_entity_poly.entity_id
_entity_poly.type
_entity_poly.pdbx_seq_one_letter_code
_entity_poly.pdbx_strand_id
1 'polypeptide(L)'
;MSTSESRSSIVMLLAQCPVCQECFTNALECNISALPCGHVFHQICIDTWFKTSSTCPQCRIGIKKTFVISKLYFDMISYSSEEQPVNSSTFEQETSASESSVSLFNRKVYTST
;
A
#
# COMPACT_ATOMS: atom_id res chain seq x y z
N MET A 1 6.94 24.93 32.06
CA MET A 1 6.94 23.50 31.68
C MET A 1 6.64 23.42 30.20
N SER A 2 7.67 23.35 29.38
CA SER A 2 7.56 23.33 27.92
C SER A 2 7.64 21.88 27.47
N THR A 3 6.51 21.26 27.15
CA THR A 3 6.50 19.91 26.60
C THR A 3 6.94 19.97 25.15
N SER A 4 8.15 19.50 24.87
CA SER A 4 8.62 19.22 23.53
C SER A 4 7.80 18.08 22.94
N GLU A 5 6.82 18.39 22.11
CA GLU A 5 6.17 17.39 21.27
C GLU A 5 7.18 16.91 20.23
N SER A 6 7.81 15.77 20.53
CA SER A 6 8.63 15.02 19.60
C SER A 6 7.87 14.86 18.29
N ARG A 7 8.44 15.36 17.18
CA ARG A 7 7.91 15.14 15.84
C ARG A 7 8.12 13.66 15.52
N SER A 8 7.24 12.80 16.03
CA SER A 8 7.11 11.42 15.59
C SER A 8 7.01 11.47 14.08
N SER A 9 8.02 10.94 13.39
CA SER A 9 8.02 10.89 11.94
C SER A 9 6.89 9.95 11.55
N ILE A 10 5.74 10.51 11.19
CA ILE A 10 4.56 9.73 10.81
C ILE A 10 4.90 9.05 9.49
N VAL A 11 5.10 7.74 9.55
CA VAL A 11 5.26 6.92 8.36
C VAL A 11 3.87 6.64 7.81
N MET A 12 3.52 7.32 6.73
CA MET A 12 2.28 7.06 5.99
C MET A 12 2.57 6.11 4.84
N LEU A 13 1.86 4.99 4.80
CA LEU A 13 1.73 4.23 3.57
C LEU A 13 0.76 5.00 2.66
N LEU A 14 1.10 5.20 1.39
CA LEU A 14 0.25 5.85 0.39
C LEU A 14 -0.90 4.93 -0.07
N ALA A 15 -1.65 4.39 0.89
CA ALA A 15 -2.82 3.56 0.66
C ALA A 15 -3.83 3.76 1.82
N GLN A 16 -5.11 3.54 1.52
CA GLN A 16 -6.21 3.67 2.49
C GLN A 16 -7.08 2.43 2.52
N CYS A 17 -7.70 2.17 3.67
CA CYS A 17 -8.64 1.07 3.84
C CYS A 17 -9.98 1.43 3.16
N PRO A 18 -10.48 0.65 2.19
CA PRO A 18 -11.74 0.96 1.49
C PRO A 18 -12.99 0.78 2.36
N VAL A 19 -12.87 0.16 3.54
CA VAL A 19 -14.00 -0.07 4.47
C VAL A 19 -14.21 1.14 5.39
N CYS A 20 -13.15 1.68 6.00
CA CYS A 20 -13.24 2.86 6.88
C CYS A 20 -12.79 4.16 6.21
N GLN A 21 -12.21 4.10 5.02
CA GLN A 21 -11.68 5.23 4.25
C GLN A 21 -10.52 5.99 4.93
N GLU A 22 -9.88 5.37 5.92
CA GLU A 22 -8.71 5.93 6.61
C GLU A 22 -7.40 5.41 6.00
N CYS A 23 -6.37 6.26 6.00
CA CYS A 23 -5.02 5.91 5.57
C CYS A 23 -4.41 4.85 6.51
N PHE A 24 -3.56 4.00 5.95
CA PHE A 24 -2.73 3.10 6.74
C PHE A 24 -1.57 3.88 7.42
N THR A 25 -1.87 4.53 8.53
CA THR A 25 -0.91 5.30 9.32
C THR A 25 -0.15 4.40 10.29
N ASN A 26 1.18 4.52 10.35
CA ASN A 26 2.04 3.74 11.25
C ASN A 26 1.73 2.23 11.18
N ALA A 27 2.22 1.54 10.14
CA ALA A 27 2.01 0.09 9.97
C ALA A 27 2.52 -0.78 11.15
N LEU A 28 3.27 -0.19 12.09
CA LEU A 28 3.65 -0.84 13.35
C LEU A 28 2.50 -0.89 14.36
N GLU A 29 1.62 0.11 14.38
CA GLU A 29 0.46 0.18 15.29
C GLU A 29 -0.84 -0.27 14.60
N CYS A 30 -1.01 0.04 13.31
CA CYS A 30 -2.16 -0.41 12.55
C CYS A 30 -1.93 -1.80 11.96
N ASN A 31 -2.64 -2.80 12.48
CA ASN A 31 -2.64 -4.15 11.89
C ASN A 31 -3.36 -4.13 10.55
N ILE A 32 -2.64 -4.50 9.49
CA ILE A 32 -3.14 -4.56 8.12
C ILE A 32 -3.22 -6.03 7.71
N SER A 33 -4.32 -6.41 7.06
CA SER A 33 -4.56 -7.77 6.57
C SER A 33 -4.76 -7.78 5.06
N ALA A 34 -4.29 -8.85 4.40
CA ALA A 34 -4.59 -9.12 3.00
C ALA A 34 -5.52 -10.33 2.87
N LEU A 35 -6.43 -10.22 1.91
CA LEU A 35 -7.25 -11.34 1.46
C LEU A 35 -6.52 -12.11 0.35
N PRO A 36 -6.86 -13.40 0.12
CA PRO A 36 -6.26 -14.19 -0.97
C PRO A 36 -6.54 -13.64 -2.37
N CYS A 37 -7.52 -12.74 -2.52
CA CYS A 37 -7.76 -12.00 -3.76
C CYS A 37 -6.82 -10.79 -3.97
N GLY A 38 -5.88 -10.54 -3.05
CA GLY A 38 -4.90 -9.46 -3.13
C GLY A 38 -5.34 -8.11 -2.54
N HIS A 39 -6.60 -7.97 -2.12
CA HIS A 39 -7.09 -6.72 -1.52
C HIS A 39 -6.70 -6.60 -0.04
N VAL A 40 -6.43 -5.37 0.39
CA VAL A 40 -5.84 -5.03 1.68
C VAL A 40 -6.77 -4.15 2.52
N PHE A 41 -6.87 -4.43 3.81
CA PHE A 41 -7.78 -3.76 4.74
C PHE A 41 -7.15 -3.67 6.13
N HIS A 42 -7.67 -2.81 7.01
CA HIS A 42 -7.39 -2.95 8.44
C HIS A 42 -7.92 -4.28 8.96
N GLN A 43 -7.16 -4.94 9.83
CA GLN A 43 -7.55 -6.22 10.42
C GLN A 43 -8.94 -6.14 11.07
N ILE A 44 -9.18 -5.08 11.87
CA ILE A 44 -10.47 -4.88 12.53
C ILE A 44 -11.63 -4.68 11.56
N CYS A 45 -11.39 -4.00 10.43
CA CYS A 45 -12.41 -3.76 9.42
C CYS A 45 -12.81 -5.07 8.74
N ILE A 46 -11.83 -5.88 8.35
CA ILE A 46 -12.12 -7.13 7.66
C ILE A 46 -12.69 -8.21 8.60
N ASP A 47 -12.22 -8.25 9.86
CA ASP A 47 -12.78 -9.12 10.89
C ASP A 47 -14.25 -8.79 11.16
N THR A 48 -14.60 -7.50 11.18
CA THR A 48 -15.99 -7.03 11.35
C THR A 48 -16.84 -7.40 10.15
N TRP A 49 -16.33 -7.19 8.93
CA TRP A 49 -17.03 -7.58 7.70
C TRP A 49 -17.31 -9.09 7.66
N PHE A 50 -16.34 -9.91 8.11
CA PHE A 50 -16.48 -11.36 8.16
C PHE A 50 -17.42 -11.90 9.24
N LYS A 51 -18.08 -11.02 10.02
CA LYS A 51 -19.20 -11.40 10.87
C LYS A 51 -20.51 -11.49 10.09
N THR A 52 -20.65 -10.75 8.98
CA THR A 52 -21.90 -10.65 8.20
C THR A 52 -21.78 -11.17 6.77
N SER A 53 -20.59 -11.19 6.20
CA SER A 53 -20.34 -11.62 4.82
C SER A 53 -19.09 -12.50 4.76
N SER A 54 -18.99 -13.39 3.78
CA SER A 54 -17.78 -14.21 3.53
C SER A 54 -17.09 -13.82 2.22
N THR A 55 -17.30 -12.60 1.75
CA THR A 55 -16.78 -12.10 0.47
C THR A 55 -15.85 -10.91 0.66
N CYS A 56 -14.96 -10.67 -0.30
CA CYS A 56 -14.15 -9.45 -0.33
C CYS A 56 -15.05 -8.20 -0.50
N PRO A 57 -14.89 -7.14 0.32
CA PRO A 57 -15.64 -5.89 0.17
C PRO A 57 -15.49 -5.22 -1.20
N GLN A 58 -14.36 -5.45 -1.87
CA GLN A 58 -13.99 -4.75 -3.11
C GLN A 58 -14.34 -5.54 -4.37
N CYS A 59 -13.95 -6.82 -4.45
CA CYS A 59 -14.18 -7.65 -5.64
C CYS A 59 -15.27 -8.73 -5.47
N ARG A 60 -15.88 -8.84 -4.28
CA ARG A 60 -16.96 -9.80 -3.95
C ARG A 60 -16.62 -11.29 -4.11
N ILE A 61 -15.36 -11.63 -4.35
CA ILE A 61 -14.87 -13.01 -4.37
C ILE A 61 -15.06 -13.63 -2.97
N GLY A 62 -15.55 -14.86 -2.91
CA GLY A 62 -15.72 -15.63 -1.67
C GLY A 62 -14.36 -15.98 -1.04
N ILE A 63 -14.23 -15.76 0.26
CA ILE A 63 -12.99 -15.91 1.02
C ILE A 63 -13.17 -16.96 2.12
N LYS A 64 -12.23 -17.88 2.23
CA LYS A 64 -12.11 -18.77 3.38
C LYS A 64 -11.15 -18.14 4.39
N LYS A 65 -11.59 -18.00 5.65
CA LYS A 65 -10.81 -17.38 6.75
C LYS A 65 -9.42 -17.99 6.95
N THR A 66 -9.26 -19.27 6.60
CA THR A 66 -7.99 -20.01 6.69
C THR A 66 -6.88 -19.44 5.81
N PHE A 67 -7.22 -18.68 4.76
CA PHE A 67 -6.25 -18.11 3.81
C PHE A 67 -6.10 -16.59 3.96
N VAL A 68 -6.66 -16.00 5.01
CA VAL A 68 -6.47 -14.57 5.28
C VAL A 68 -5.09 -14.37 5.88
N ILE A 69 -4.34 -13.42 5.33
CA ILE A 69 -3.07 -13.01 5.89
C ILE A 69 -3.37 -11.94 6.93
N SER A 70 -3.47 -12.34 8.19
CA SER A 70 -3.99 -11.49 9.27
C SER A 70 -3.11 -10.28 9.58
N LYS A 71 -1.80 -10.37 9.37
CA LYS A 71 -0.86 -9.28 9.59
C LYS A 71 0.17 -9.21 8.48
N LEU A 72 0.28 -8.04 7.87
CA LEU A 72 1.32 -7.69 6.93
C LEU A 72 2.40 -6.88 7.65
N TYR A 73 3.65 -7.29 7.49
CA TYR A 73 4.81 -6.58 7.98
C TYR A 73 5.46 -5.89 6.78
N PHE A 74 5.59 -4.57 6.87
CA PHE A 74 6.20 -3.77 5.82
C PHE A 74 7.53 -3.24 6.33
N ASP A 75 8.60 -3.51 5.58
CA ASP A 75 9.89 -2.85 5.79
C ASP A 75 9.81 -1.43 5.23
N MET A 76 9.26 -0.52 6.03
CA MET A 76 9.05 0.88 5.67
C MET A 76 10.41 1.59 5.54
N ILE A 77 10.72 2.10 4.35
CA ILE A 77 11.92 2.91 4.10
C ILE A 77 11.51 4.38 4.27
N SER A 78 12.17 5.11 5.16
CA SER A 78 12.01 6.56 5.26
C SER A 78 12.70 7.21 4.06
N TYR A 79 11.94 7.75 3.10
CA TYR A 79 12.52 8.59 2.05
C TYR A 79 13.11 9.83 2.71
N SER A 80 14.43 9.85 2.86
CA SER A 80 15.19 10.95 3.42
C SER A 80 15.34 11.99 2.31
N SER A 81 14.90 13.22 2.52
CA SER A 81 14.83 14.29 1.50
C SER A 81 16.17 14.73 0.88
N GLU A 82 17.27 13.99 1.03
CA GLU A 82 18.62 14.43 0.62
C GLU A 82 19.06 13.94 -0.78
N GLU A 83 18.31 13.09 -1.47
CA GLU A 83 18.59 12.76 -2.87
C GLU A 83 17.57 13.44 -3.80
N GLN A 84 17.87 14.68 -4.13
CA GLN A 84 17.30 15.41 -5.25
C GLN A 84 17.74 14.73 -6.56
N PRO A 85 16.84 14.20 -7.42
CA PRO A 85 17.21 13.89 -8.78
C PRO A 85 17.60 15.20 -9.49
N VAL A 86 18.78 15.14 -10.09
CA VAL A 86 19.57 16.24 -10.62
C VAL A 86 18.86 17.03 -11.72
N ASN A 87 18.91 18.36 -11.53
CA ASN A 87 18.74 19.49 -12.45
C ASN A 87 17.33 19.83 -13.00
N SER A 88 16.97 21.09 -12.73
CA SER A 88 15.92 21.87 -13.34
C SER A 88 16.55 22.89 -14.31
N SER A 89 16.83 22.45 -15.52
CA SER A 89 17.00 23.30 -16.71
C SER A 89 16.94 22.35 -17.91
N THR A 90 15.85 22.27 -18.66
CA THR A 90 15.46 23.28 -19.63
C THR A 90 14.05 22.92 -20.12
N PHE A 91 13.13 23.88 -20.09
CA PHE A 91 11.94 23.83 -20.92
C PHE A 91 12.40 24.04 -22.36
N GLU A 92 12.49 22.98 -23.13
CA GLU A 92 12.23 23.04 -24.56
C GLU A 92 11.24 21.95 -24.90
N GLN A 93 10.01 22.44 -25.04
CA GLN A 93 8.94 21.81 -25.77
C GLN A 93 9.38 21.65 -27.21
N GLU A 94 9.82 20.45 -27.60
CA GLU A 94 9.82 20.07 -29.01
C GLU A 94 8.98 18.81 -29.21
N THR A 95 7.96 19.02 -30.04
CA THR A 95 7.05 18.03 -30.55
C THR A 95 7.78 17.21 -31.62
N SER A 96 7.65 15.89 -31.59
CA SER A 96 7.45 14.98 -32.74
C SER A 96 8.05 13.57 -32.53
N ALA A 97 7.17 12.60 -32.75
CA ALA A 97 7.39 11.23 -33.23
C ALA A 97 8.57 10.40 -32.66
N SER A 98 8.25 9.38 -31.84
CA SER A 98 8.45 7.96 -32.20
C SER A 98 8.09 7.03 -31.03
N GLU A 99 7.57 5.86 -31.38
CA GLU A 99 7.04 4.84 -30.48
C GLU A 99 8.09 4.20 -29.56
N SER A 100 7.59 3.47 -28.54
CA SER A 100 8.29 2.45 -27.72
C SER A 100 9.34 2.98 -26.74
N SER A 101 9.18 2.85 -25.42
CA SER A 101 9.16 1.56 -24.74
C SER A 101 8.60 1.70 -23.32
N VAL A 102 7.41 1.15 -23.09
CA VAL A 102 6.96 0.81 -21.73
C VAL A 102 7.81 -0.37 -21.28
N SER A 103 8.87 -0.13 -20.52
CA SER A 103 9.66 -1.22 -19.93
C SER A 103 8.88 -1.83 -18.77
N LEU A 104 8.12 -2.85 -19.14
CA LEU A 104 7.71 -3.98 -18.33
C LEU A 104 8.85 -4.41 -17.39
N PHE A 105 8.62 -4.40 -16.08
CA PHE A 105 9.24 -5.40 -15.21
C PHE A 105 8.18 -6.35 -14.69
N ASN A 106 7.91 -7.34 -15.54
CA ASN A 106 7.23 -8.58 -15.16
C ASN A 106 8.07 -9.29 -14.09
N ARG A 107 7.64 -9.27 -12.83
CA ARG A 107 8.10 -10.29 -11.87
C ARG A 107 7.17 -11.50 -11.98
N LYS A 108 7.60 -12.46 -12.80
CA LYS A 108 7.05 -13.81 -12.84
C LYS A 108 7.04 -14.38 -11.42
N VAL A 109 5.85 -14.59 -10.86
CA VAL A 109 5.67 -15.46 -9.70
C VAL A 109 5.67 -16.88 -10.23
N TYR A 110 6.83 -17.53 -10.18
CA TYR A 110 6.91 -18.97 -10.44
C TYR A 110 6.28 -19.70 -9.24
N THR A 111 5.16 -20.37 -9.48
CA THR A 111 4.65 -21.43 -8.60
C THR A 111 5.29 -22.74 -9.04
N SER A 112 6.15 -23.32 -8.20
CA SER A 112 6.62 -24.70 -8.42
C SER A 112 5.53 -25.66 -7.96
N THR A 113 5.07 -26.52 -8.87
CA THR A 113 4.52 -27.84 -8.54
C THR A 113 5.68 -28.83 -8.53
#